data_AF-A0A7C6SL09-F1
#
_entry.id   AF-A0A7C6SL09-F1
#
_cell.length_a   1.000
_cell.length_b   1.000
_cell.length_c   1.000
_cell.angle_alpha   90.00
_cell.angle_beta   90.00
_cell.angle_gamma   90.00
#
_symmetry.space_group_name_H-M   'P 1'
#
loop_
_entity.id
_entity.type
_entity.pdbx_description
1 polymer ?
#
loop_
_entity_poly.entity_id
_entity_poly.type
_entity_poly.pdbx_seq_one_letter_code
_entity_poly.pdbx_strand_id
1 'polypeptide(L)'
;MAMASNWLEEAVLNYFFRNQSVAQPTQIYLALYINDPTDADTGTEVSGGAYTRQQITFGAPTQTGDKGVIANNQKIEYAIAGTDWGNVSHWGIKTAQTGGNLLCRGSFSRVENVQVGNRF
;
A
#
# COMPACT_ATOMS: atom_id res chain seq x y z
N MET A 1 -12.15 1.40 -9.75
CA MET A 1 -11.23 0.39 -9.19
C MET A 1 -11.76 0.05 -7.82
N ALA A 2 -12.12 -1.22 -7.55
CA ALA A 2 -12.42 -1.59 -6.17
C ALA A 2 -11.12 -1.37 -5.38
N MET A 3 -11.18 -0.58 -4.31
CA MET A 3 -10.05 -0.27 -3.41
C MET A 3 -9.08 0.86 -3.81
N ALA A 4 -9.47 1.77 -4.72
CA ALA A 4 -8.74 3.03 -4.92
C ALA A 4 -9.06 4.02 -3.80
N SER A 5 -8.06 4.76 -3.33
CA SER A 5 -8.29 5.85 -2.38
C SER A 5 -8.91 7.08 -3.06
N ASN A 6 -9.53 7.95 -2.26
CA ASN A 6 -10.08 9.23 -2.72
C ASN A 6 -9.02 10.07 -3.47
N TRP A 7 -7.77 10.03 -3.00
CA TRP A 7 -6.66 10.74 -3.64
C TRP A 7 -6.36 10.21 -5.04
N LEU A 8 -6.29 8.87 -5.19
CA LEU A 8 -6.04 8.25 -6.49
C LEU A 8 -7.20 8.51 -7.46
N GLU A 9 -8.44 8.44 -6.98
CA GLU A 9 -9.61 8.73 -7.79
C GLU A 9 -9.58 10.17 -8.31
N GLU A 10 -9.31 11.14 -7.44
CA GLU A 10 -9.19 12.55 -7.84
C GLU A 10 -8.02 12.76 -8.82
N ALA A 11 -6.88 12.13 -8.57
CA ALA A 11 -5.71 12.17 -9.46
C ALA A 11 -6.04 11.64 -10.87
N VAL A 12 -6.73 10.51 -10.96
CA VAL A 12 -7.16 9.92 -12.25
C VAL A 12 -8.13 10.84 -12.97
N LEU A 13 -9.09 11.43 -12.26
CA LEU A 13 -10.06 12.37 -12.82
C LEU A 13 -9.37 13.64 -13.37
N ASN A 14 -8.45 14.21 -12.60
CA ASN A 14 -7.70 15.40 -13.01
C ASN A 14 -6.80 15.10 -14.22
N TYR A 15 -6.10 13.97 -14.22
CA TYR A 15 -5.17 13.61 -15.30
C TYR A 15 -5.88 13.28 -16.62
N PHE A 16 -6.82 12.32 -16.61
CA PHE A 16 -7.42 11.81 -17.85
C PHE A 16 -8.61 12.62 -18.35
N PHE A 17 -9.38 13.24 -17.46
CA PHE A 17 -10.65 13.88 -17.82
C PHE A 17 -10.62 15.40 -17.76
N ARG A 18 -9.64 15.99 -17.08
CA ARG A 18 -9.49 17.45 -16.98
C ARG A 18 -8.20 17.97 -17.62
N ASN A 19 -7.40 17.10 -18.23
CA ASN A 19 -6.13 17.46 -18.87
C ASN A 19 -5.18 18.24 -17.93
N GLN A 20 -5.17 17.88 -16.65
CA GLN A 20 -4.30 18.46 -15.64
C GLN A 20 -3.11 17.53 -15.39
N SER A 21 -1.93 18.10 -15.24
CA SER A 21 -0.77 17.31 -14.83
C SER A 21 -0.88 16.97 -13.35
N VAL A 22 -0.79 15.68 -13.02
CA VAL A 22 -0.70 15.18 -11.64
C VAL A 22 0.70 14.65 -11.42
N ALA A 23 1.38 15.15 -10.38
CA ALA A 23 2.73 14.70 -10.04
C ALA A 23 2.70 13.21 -9.68
N GLN A 24 3.43 12.40 -10.45
CA GLN A 24 3.52 10.97 -10.22
C GLN A 24 4.58 10.69 -9.13
N PRO A 25 4.31 9.72 -8.24
CA PRO A 25 5.33 9.26 -7.30
C PRO A 25 6.48 8.61 -8.06
N THR A 26 7.72 8.96 -7.71
CA THR A 26 8.91 8.32 -8.30
C THR A 26 9.13 6.92 -7.75
N GLN A 27 8.64 6.66 -6.54
CA GLN A 27 8.69 5.38 -5.85
C GLN A 27 7.38 5.18 -5.08
N ILE A 28 6.97 3.93 -4.97
CA ILE A 28 5.79 3.54 -4.21
C ILE A 28 6.19 2.49 -3.18
N TYR A 29 5.43 2.47 -2.09
CA TYR A 29 5.79 1.70 -0.91
C TYR A 29 4.59 0.92 -0.40
N LEU A 30 4.83 -0.32 0.04
CA LEU A 30 3.85 -1.12 0.75
C LEU A 30 3.87 -0.74 2.23
N ALA A 31 2.71 -0.35 2.75
CA ALA A 31 2.45 -0.08 4.14
C ALA A 31 1.54 -1.17 4.73
N LEU A 32 1.79 -1.54 5.99
CA LEU A 32 1.00 -2.49 6.76
C LEU A 32 0.10 -1.73 7.74
N TYR A 33 -1.14 -2.17 7.86
CA TYR A 33 -2.15 -1.53 8.71
C TYR A 33 -2.79 -2.53 9.68
N ILE A 34 -3.08 -2.03 10.88
CA ILE A 34 -3.74 -2.78 11.96
C ILE A 34 -5.25 -2.87 11.70
N ASN A 35 -5.84 -1.88 11.04
CA ASN A 35 -7.25 -1.78 10.66
C ASN A 35 -7.41 -1.18 9.25
N ASP A 36 -8.62 -1.15 8.71
CA ASP A 36 -8.86 -0.67 7.34
C ASP A 36 -8.46 0.81 7.19
N PRO A 37 -7.54 1.16 6.26
CA PRO A 37 -7.24 2.55 5.96
C PRO A 37 -8.42 3.33 5.36
N THR A 38 -9.45 2.65 4.85
CA THR A 38 -10.53 3.24 4.06
C THR A 38 -10.00 4.01 2.84
N ASP A 39 -10.91 4.55 2.02
CA ASP A 39 -10.49 5.36 0.87
C ASP A 39 -9.93 6.73 1.31
N ALA A 40 -10.11 7.11 2.58
CA ALA A 40 -9.63 8.37 3.16
C ALA A 40 -8.29 8.26 3.93
N ASP A 41 -7.62 7.10 3.93
CA ASP A 41 -6.34 6.87 4.66
C ASP A 41 -6.42 7.13 6.17
N THR A 42 -7.54 6.78 6.82
CA THR A 42 -7.79 6.98 8.26
C THR A 42 -7.39 5.80 9.14
N GLY A 43 -6.75 4.78 8.58
CA GLY A 43 -6.32 3.59 9.31
C GLY A 43 -5.03 3.82 10.10
N THR A 44 -4.82 2.95 11.07
CA THR A 44 -3.62 2.88 11.89
C THR A 44 -2.57 2.06 11.16
N GLU A 45 -1.58 2.73 10.58
CA GLU A 45 -0.38 2.09 10.08
C GLU A 45 0.42 1.49 11.24
N VAL A 46 1.06 0.35 11.00
CA VAL A 46 1.99 -0.26 11.95
C VAL A 46 3.06 0.75 12.34
N SER A 47 3.29 0.88 13.64
CA SER A 47 4.40 1.64 14.20
C SER A 47 5.08 0.76 15.23
N GLY A 48 6.33 0.35 14.96
CA GLY A 48 7.06 -0.56 15.82
C GLY A 48 8.54 -0.59 15.48
N GLY A 49 9.36 -1.09 16.41
CA GLY A 49 10.80 -1.21 16.24
C GLY A 49 11.13 -1.96 14.96
N ALA A 50 11.93 -1.34 14.09
CA ALA A 50 12.35 -1.81 12.77
C ALA A 50 11.27 -1.84 11.67
N TYR A 51 10.02 -1.43 11.92
CA TYR A 51 9.05 -1.30 10.84
C TYR A 51 9.40 -0.11 9.93
N THR A 52 9.56 -0.40 8.65
CA THR A 52 9.63 0.59 7.58
C THR A 52 8.84 0.09 6.39
N ARG A 53 8.11 0.99 5.71
CA ARG A 53 7.43 0.64 4.45
C ARG A 53 8.43 0.09 3.45
N GLN A 54 8.06 -0.97 2.73
CA GLN A 54 8.93 -1.59 1.74
C GLN A 54 8.68 -0.97 0.37
N GLN A 55 9.73 -0.56 -0.32
CA GLN A 55 9.60 -0.11 -1.71
C GLN A 55 9.11 -1.27 -2.57
N ILE A 56 8.13 -1.01 -3.43
CA ILE A 56 7.62 -1.99 -4.39
C ILE A 56 7.78 -1.47 -5.81
N THR A 57 8.05 -2.38 -6.73
CA THR A 57 8.14 -2.09 -8.17
C THR A 57 7.19 -3.01 -8.91
N PHE A 58 6.39 -2.45 -9.80
CA PHE A 58 5.49 -3.23 -10.65
C PHE A 58 6.08 -3.39 -12.05
N GLY A 59 5.82 -4.54 -12.67
CA GLY A 59 6.06 -4.75 -14.08
C GLY A 59 5.07 -4.00 -14.97
N ALA A 60 5.23 -4.15 -16.28
CA ALA A 60 4.28 -3.61 -17.25
C ALA A 60 2.86 -4.20 -17.04
N PRO A 61 1.80 -3.42 -17.28
CA PRO A 61 0.44 -3.92 -17.19
C PRO A 61 0.17 -4.98 -18.25
N THR A 62 -0.58 -6.02 -17.88
CA THR A 62 -1.05 -7.09 -18.77
C THR A 62 -2.58 -7.14 -18.74
N GLN A 63 -3.19 -7.66 -19.81
CA GLN A 63 -4.63 -7.92 -19.86
C GLN A 63 -4.88 -9.39 -19.51
N THR A 64 -5.69 -9.63 -18.48
CA THR A 64 -6.09 -10.97 -18.03
C THR A 64 -7.61 -11.05 -18.00
N GLY A 65 -8.19 -11.68 -19.04
CA GLY A 65 -9.64 -11.61 -19.28
C GLY A 65 -10.09 -10.17 -19.49
N ASP A 66 -11.13 -9.75 -18.76
CA ASP A 66 -11.68 -8.39 -18.83
C ASP A 66 -11.01 -7.40 -17.85
N LYS A 67 -9.80 -7.70 -17.35
CA LYS A 67 -9.11 -6.92 -16.32
C LYS A 67 -7.67 -6.59 -16.72
N GLY A 68 -7.28 -5.33 -16.52
CA GLY A 68 -5.87 -4.94 -16.51
C GLY A 68 -5.21 -5.27 -15.17
N VAL A 69 -4.04 -5.91 -15.21
CA VAL A 69 -3.31 -6.37 -14.01
C VAL A 69 -1.88 -5.86 -14.06
N ILE A 70 -1.36 -5.43 -12.92
CA ILE A 70 0.07 -5.21 -12.68
C ILE A 70 0.49 -6.12 -11.53
N ALA A 71 1.72 -6.61 -11.57
CA ALA A 71 2.25 -7.51 -10.54
C ALA A 71 3.69 -7.12 -10.19
N ASN A 72 4.03 -7.35 -8.93
CA ASN A 72 5.41 -7.35 -8.45
C ASN A 72 5.84 -8.82 -8.35
N ASN A 73 6.97 -9.16 -8.96
CA ASN A 73 7.50 -10.52 -8.98
C ASN A 73 8.54 -10.77 -7.87
N GLN A 74 8.90 -9.73 -7.10
CA GLN A 74 9.86 -9.84 -6.00
C GLN A 74 9.13 -10.12 -4.69
N LYS A 75 9.72 -10.99 -3.87
CA LYS A 75 9.26 -11.17 -2.49
C LYS A 75 9.51 -9.87 -1.72
N ILE A 76 8.49 -9.38 -1.02
CA ILE A 76 8.61 -8.25 -0.12
C ILE A 76 8.76 -8.80 1.29
N GLU A 77 9.91 -8.52 1.92
CA GLU A 77 10.21 -8.97 3.28
C GLU A 77 10.39 -7.75 4.18
N TYR A 78 9.80 -7.80 5.37
CA TYR A 78 10.04 -6.80 6.41
C TYR A 78 11.17 -7.24 7.35
N ALA A 79 11.81 -6.27 8.00
CA ALA A 79 12.78 -6.56 9.05
C ALA A 79 12.13 -7.31 10.22
N ILE A 80 12.94 -8.01 11.01
CA ILE A 80 12.47 -8.65 12.25
C ILE A 80 11.95 -7.56 13.19
N ALA A 81 10.75 -7.75 13.70
CA ALA A 81 10.09 -6.82 14.61
C ALA A 81 10.91 -6.67 15.91
N GLY A 82 11.39 -5.46 16.17
CA GLY A 82 12.08 -5.10 17.40
C GLY A 82 11.14 -4.81 18.57
N THR A 83 9.86 -4.57 18.28
CA THR A 83 8.76 -4.47 19.24
C THR A 83 7.52 -5.13 18.63
N ASP A 84 6.49 -5.38 19.43
CA ASP A 84 5.21 -5.86 18.91
C ASP A 84 4.62 -4.83 17.93
N TRP A 85 4.25 -5.29 16.74
CA TRP A 85 3.54 -4.50 15.72
C TRP A 85 2.02 -4.71 15.80
N GLY A 86 1.59 -5.79 16.46
CA GLY A 86 0.19 -6.15 16.66
C GLY A 86 -0.42 -6.90 15.48
N ASN A 87 -1.75 -6.83 15.41
CA ASN A 87 -2.57 -7.57 14.44
C ASN A 87 -2.61 -6.86 13.09
N VAL A 88 -1.70 -7.21 12.19
CA VAL A 88 -1.68 -6.72 10.82
C VAL A 88 -2.79 -7.39 10.03
N SER A 89 -3.72 -6.58 9.51
CA SER A 89 -4.94 -7.07 8.82
C SER A 89 -5.15 -6.45 7.45
N HIS A 90 -4.57 -5.27 7.19
CA HIS A 90 -4.73 -4.53 5.95
C HIS A 90 -3.39 -4.07 5.39
N TRP A 91 -3.39 -3.73 4.12
CA TRP A 91 -2.26 -3.13 3.43
C TRP A 91 -2.70 -1.89 2.66
N GLY A 92 -1.73 -0.99 2.43
CA GLY A 92 -1.89 0.18 1.58
C GLY A 92 -0.65 0.41 0.73
N ILE A 93 -0.83 0.95 -0.47
CA ILE A 93 0.27 1.42 -1.31
C ILE A 93 0.40 2.92 -1.13
N LYS A 94 1.56 3.40 -0.68
CA LYS A 94 1.82 4.81 -0.37
C LYS A 94 2.81 5.42 -1.36
N THR A 95 2.67 6.71 -1.61
CA THR A 95 3.55 7.47 -2.53
C THR A 95 4.91 7.86 -1.96
N ALA A 96 5.18 7.56 -0.68
CA ALA A 96 6.43 7.91 0.00
C ALA A 96 6.79 6.91 1.11
N GLN A 97 8.06 6.88 1.53
CA GLN A 97 8.53 6.02 2.63
C GLN A 97 7.91 6.42 3.98
N THR A 98 7.67 7.72 4.19
CA THR A 98 6.99 8.30 5.36
C THR A 98 6.00 9.35 4.88
N GLY A 99 4.81 9.42 5.49
CA GLY A 99 3.74 10.32 5.04
C GLY A 99 3.17 9.90 3.67
N GLY A 100 2.97 10.83 2.75
CA GLY A 100 2.48 10.56 1.40
C GLY A 100 1.01 10.13 1.33
N ASN A 101 0.51 10.04 0.10
CA ASN A 101 -0.88 9.72 -0.20
C ASN A 101 -1.04 8.21 -0.35
N LEU A 102 -2.21 7.71 0.04
CA LEU A 102 -2.65 6.36 -0.31
C LEU A 102 -2.94 6.31 -1.81
N LEU A 103 -2.59 5.20 -2.46
CA LEU A 103 -2.99 4.92 -3.84
C LEU A 103 -4.14 3.92 -3.81
N CYS A 104 -3.82 2.71 -3.37
CA CYS A 104 -4.75 1.60 -3.25
C CYS A 104 -4.60 0.94 -1.88
N ARG A 105 -5.65 0.24 -1.45
CA ARG A 105 -5.66 -0.53 -0.20
C ARG A 105 -6.22 -1.93 -0.41
N GLY A 106 -6.13 -2.75 0.63
CA GLY A 106 -6.81 -4.03 0.68
C GLY A 106 -6.68 -4.69 2.03
N SER A 107 -7.46 -5.76 2.23
CA SER A 107 -7.31 -6.64 3.38
C SER A 107 -6.44 -7.84 3.03
N PHE A 108 -5.77 -8.41 4.03
CA PHE A 108 -5.17 -9.73 3.93
C PHE A 108 -6.25 -10.81 4.12
N SER A 109 -6.02 -12.00 3.55
CA SER A 109 -6.91 -13.16 3.76
C SER A 109 -6.86 -13.70 5.19
N ARG A 110 -5.78 -13.42 5.92
CA ARG A 110 -5.60 -13.76 7.33
C ARG A 110 -4.91 -12.61 8.06
N VAL A 111 -5.37 -12.34 9.27
CA VAL A 111 -4.72 -11.42 10.20
C VAL A 111 -3.48 -12.09 10.78
N GLU A 112 -2.35 -11.39 10.74
CA GLU A 112 -1.08 -11.86 11.32
C GLU A 112 -0.73 -11.02 12.54
N ASN A 113 -0.53 -11.66 13.68
CA ASN A 113 -0.04 -11.00 14.87
C ASN A 113 1.49 -11.00 14.87
N VAL A 114 2.09 -9.85 14.55
CA VAL A 114 3.54 -9.72 14.49
C VAL A 114 4.07 -9.26 15.84
N GLN A 115 4.67 -10.19 16.57
CA GLN A 115 5.29 -9.98 17.87
C GLN A 115 6.79 -9.76 17.72
N VAL A 116 7.42 -9.23 18.77
CA VAL A 116 8.88 -9.11 18.84
C VAL A 116 9.57 -10.43 18.47
N GLY A 117 10.59 -10.34 17.62
CA GLY A 117 11.33 -11.51 17.12
C GLY A 117 10.72 -12.21 15.90
N ASN A 118 9.50 -11.86 15.50
CA ASN A 118 8.87 -12.37 14.27
C ASN A 118 9.09 -11.42 13.08
N ARG A 119 8.82 -11.91 11.87
CA ARG A 119 8.75 -11.12 10.63
C ARG A 119 7.41 -11.34 9.94
N PHE A 120 6.94 -10.33 9.22
CA PHE A 120 5.79 -10.43 8.32
C PHE A 120 6.23 -10.92 6.93
#